data_AF-A0A1Z3MZ17-F1
#
_entry.id   AF-A0A1Z3MZ17-F1
#
_cell.length_a   1.000
_cell.length_b   1.000
_cell.length_c   1.000
_cell.angle_alpha   90.00
_cell.angle_beta   90.00
_cell.angle_gamma   90.00
#
_symmetry.space_group_name_H-M   'P 1'
#
loop_
_entity.id
_entity.type
_entity.pdbx_description
1 polymer ?
#
loop_
_entity_poly.entity_id
_entity_poly.type
_entity_poly.pdbx_seq_one_letter_code
_entity_poly.pdbx_strand_id
1 'polypeptide(L)'
;MIAYQYSLLIAIDELPGSRRQKYAADAIRRINMDLSSTGFRANKGFKDDVMRLPGGFSWRFDNKEQRDTAIDCLKAHPAACSLIFMKTRKRKSASGKRKQCFAGKPRLSKALKIQWQALLSQSSVNEIIH
;
A
#
# COMPACT_ATOMS: atom_id res chain seq x y z
N MET A 1 -7.61 5.23 -25.87
CA MET A 1 -6.61 4.47 -25.07
C MET A 1 -7.13 4.30 -23.64
N ILE A 2 -7.20 3.08 -23.11
CA ILE A 2 -7.68 2.84 -21.74
C ILE A 2 -6.54 3.12 -20.77
N ALA A 3 -6.64 4.18 -19.97
CA ALA A 3 -5.64 4.48 -18.96
C ALA A 3 -5.87 3.65 -17.69
N TYR A 4 -4.79 3.05 -17.16
CA TYR A 4 -4.80 2.33 -15.89
C TYR A 4 -4.06 3.13 -14.81
N GLN A 5 -4.54 3.04 -13.58
CA GLN A 5 -3.86 3.49 -12.39
C GLN A 5 -3.04 2.32 -11.83
N TYR A 6 -1.74 2.54 -11.69
CA TYR A 6 -0.85 1.61 -10.99
C TYR A 6 -1.04 1.76 -9.49
N SER A 7 -1.18 0.64 -8.79
CA SER A 7 -1.43 0.65 -7.36
C SER A 7 -0.77 -0.53 -6.66
N LEU A 8 -0.52 -0.36 -5.37
CA LEU A 8 -0.08 -1.39 -4.46
C LEU A 8 -1.15 -1.53 -3.38
N LEU A 9 -1.60 -2.76 -3.13
CA LEU A 9 -2.41 -3.08 -1.98
C LEU A 9 -1.46 -3.52 -0.88
N ILE A 10 -1.53 -2.91 0.30
CA ILE A 10 -0.57 -3.13 1.40
C ILE A 10 -1.35 -3.35 2.67
N ALA A 11 -0.94 -4.34 3.46
CA ALA A 11 -1.34 -4.50 4.85
C ALA A 11 -0.13 -4.35 5.76
N ILE A 12 -0.33 -3.61 6.85
CA ILE A 12 0.61 -3.59 7.97
C ILE A 12 0.04 -4.59 8.98
N ASP A 13 0.56 -5.81 8.95
CA ASP A 13 0.12 -6.94 9.77
C ASP A 13 0.68 -6.81 11.19
N GLU A 14 0.32 -5.72 11.86
CA GLU A 14 0.82 -5.35 13.18
C GLU A 14 -0.32 -4.80 14.02
N LEU A 15 -0.25 -5.03 15.33
CA LEU A 15 -1.25 -4.52 16.28
C LEU A 15 -1.42 -3.00 16.13
N PRO A 16 -2.68 -2.49 16.05
CA PRO A 16 -2.95 -1.06 16.03
C PRO A 16 -2.26 -0.31 17.17
N GLY A 17 -1.42 0.66 16.81
CA GLY A 17 -0.67 1.49 17.76
C GLY A 17 0.68 0.93 18.20
N SER A 18 1.07 -0.29 17.77
CA SER A 18 2.37 -0.88 18.09
C SER A 18 3.53 -0.05 17.52
N ARG A 19 4.72 -0.17 18.13
CA ARG A 19 5.94 0.51 17.61
C ARG A 19 6.27 0.04 16.20
N ARG A 20 6.15 -1.25 15.92
CA ARG A 20 6.39 -1.83 14.59
C ARG A 20 5.42 -1.26 13.55
N GLN A 21 4.13 -1.15 13.89
CA GLN A 21 3.15 -0.53 12.99
C GLN A 21 3.51 0.93 12.68
N LYS A 22 3.94 1.72 13.68
CA LYS A 22 4.38 3.10 13.49
C LYS A 22 5.60 3.18 12.58
N TYR A 23 6.61 2.34 12.82
CA TYR A 23 7.82 2.30 11.99
C TYR A 23 7.52 1.90 10.54
N ALA A 24 6.65 0.92 10.32
CA ALA A 24 6.20 0.55 8.98
C ALA A 24 5.45 1.70 8.28
N ALA A 25 4.53 2.36 9.00
CA ALA A 25 3.80 3.51 8.46
C ALA A 25 4.74 4.67 8.11
N ASP A 26 5.75 4.95 8.94
CA ASP A 26 6.74 6.00 8.69
C ASP A 26 7.65 5.65 7.51
N ALA A 27 8.06 4.39 7.36
CA ALA A 27 8.80 3.91 6.19
C ALA A 27 8.00 4.17 4.91
N ILE A 28 6.71 3.82 4.89
CA ILE A 28 5.82 4.05 3.75
C ILE A 28 5.70 5.54 3.42
N ARG A 29 5.53 6.39 4.44
CA ARG A 29 5.47 7.86 4.27
C ARG A 29 6.76 8.43 3.69
N ARG A 30 7.91 7.92 4.13
CA ARG A 30 9.22 8.35 3.63
C ARG A 30 9.40 7.96 2.18
N ILE A 31 9.13 6.70 1.84
CA ILE A 31 9.18 6.23 0.45
C ILE A 31 8.24 7.05 -0.43
N ASN A 32 7.02 7.37 0.03
CA ASN A 32 6.09 8.20 -0.74
C ASN A 32 6.56 9.64 -0.95
N MET A 33 7.26 10.23 0.03
CA MET A 33 7.90 11.53 -0.15
C MET A 33 9.01 11.47 -1.19
N ASP A 34 9.87 10.45 -1.12
CA ASP A 34 11.02 10.31 -2.01
C ASP A 34 10.58 10.07 -3.47
N LEU A 35 9.46 9.36 -3.67
CA LEU A 35 8.89 9.09 -4.99
C LEU A 35 8.09 10.26 -5.58
N SER A 36 7.69 11.24 -4.76
CA SER A 36 6.86 12.35 -5.20
C SER A 36 7.66 13.64 -5.33
N SER A 37 7.53 14.30 -6.48
CA SER A 37 8.09 15.64 -6.69
C SER A 37 7.55 16.71 -5.73
N THR A 38 6.46 16.42 -5.00
CA THR A 38 5.83 17.35 -4.04
C THR A 38 6.29 17.13 -2.59
N GLY A 39 7.19 16.17 -2.35
CA GLY A 39 7.78 15.90 -1.04
C GLY A 39 6.73 15.66 0.05
N PHE A 40 6.83 16.34 1.19
CA PHE A 40 5.92 16.17 2.34
C PHE A 40 4.44 16.30 1.99
N ARG A 41 4.08 17.14 1.00
CA ARG A 41 2.68 17.34 0.58
C ARG A 41 2.06 16.06 -0.01
N ALA A 42 2.88 15.15 -0.51
CA ALA A 42 2.44 13.85 -1.02
C ALA A 42 1.81 12.96 0.06
N ASN A 43 2.13 13.18 1.34
CA ASN A 43 1.63 12.38 2.45
C ASN A 43 0.24 12.79 2.93
N LYS A 44 -0.43 13.76 2.29
CA LYS A 44 -1.78 14.22 2.71
C LYS A 44 -2.83 13.09 2.76
N GLY A 45 -2.63 12.00 2.02
CA GLY A 45 -3.49 10.80 2.05
C GLY A 45 -3.00 9.68 2.98
N PHE A 46 -1.78 9.78 3.51
CA PHE A 46 -1.11 8.77 4.33
C PHE A 46 -1.32 9.03 5.82
N LYS A 47 -2.59 9.00 6.22
CA LYS A 47 -3.00 9.13 7.61
C LYS A 47 -2.96 7.79 8.34
N ASP A 48 -2.79 7.84 9.66
CA ASP A 48 -2.75 6.66 10.53
C ASP A 48 -3.99 5.77 10.39
N ASP A 49 -5.18 6.37 10.32
CA ASP A 49 -6.46 5.68 10.15
C ASP A 49 -6.52 4.87 8.85
N VAL A 50 -5.95 5.42 7.76
CA VAL A 50 -5.86 4.73 6.47
C VAL A 50 -4.89 3.55 6.54
N MET A 51 -3.74 3.72 7.18
CA MET A 51 -2.72 2.67 7.30
C MET A 51 -3.10 1.57 8.28
N ARG A 52 -4.02 1.85 9.21
CA ARG A 52 -4.60 0.90 10.18
C ARG A 52 -5.86 0.20 9.66
N LEU A 53 -6.25 0.42 8.40
CA LEU A 53 -7.47 -0.17 7.88
C LEU A 53 -7.41 -1.71 7.94
N PRO A 54 -8.44 -2.38 8.50
CA PRO A 54 -8.53 -3.83 8.46
C PRO A 54 -8.61 -4.30 7.01
N GLY A 55 -7.73 -5.25 6.65
CA GLY A 55 -7.56 -5.68 5.26
C GLY A 55 -6.69 -4.75 4.40
N GLY A 56 -5.98 -3.80 5.01
CA GLY A 56 -4.99 -2.96 4.35
C GLY A 56 -5.56 -1.80 3.54
N PHE A 57 -4.66 -1.11 2.84
CA PHE A 57 -4.96 0.09 2.06
C PHE A 57 -4.34 0.03 0.65
N SER A 58 -4.90 0.83 -0.26
CA SER A 58 -4.41 0.95 -1.62
C SER A 58 -3.59 2.22 -1.77
N TRP A 59 -2.32 2.08 -2.12
CA TRP A 59 -1.41 3.16 -2.52
C TRP A 59 -1.39 3.29 -4.04
N ARG A 60 -1.68 4.48 -4.56
CA ARG A 60 -1.70 4.78 -6.00
C ARG A 60 -0.43 5.50 -6.46
N PHE A 61 0.05 5.15 -7.64
CA PHE A 61 1.27 5.71 -8.26
C PHE A 61 0.97 6.24 -9.66
N ASP A 62 1.74 7.23 -10.12
CA ASP A 62 1.51 7.87 -11.42
C ASP A 62 1.81 6.94 -12.59
N ASN A 63 2.88 6.15 -12.46
CA ASN A 63 3.35 5.24 -13.48
C ASN A 63 3.79 3.90 -12.88
N LYS A 64 4.18 2.97 -13.76
CA LYS A 64 4.63 1.63 -13.38
C LYS A 64 5.96 1.69 -12.62
N GLU A 65 6.87 2.56 -13.06
CA GLU A 65 8.23 2.72 -12.52
C GLU A 65 8.16 3.12 -11.05
N GLN A 66 7.44 4.18 -10.69
CA GLN A 66 7.25 4.61 -9.30
C GLN A 66 6.72 3.49 -8.40
N ARG A 67 5.76 2.69 -8.88
CA ARG A 67 5.23 1.55 -8.11
C ARG A 67 6.30 0.49 -7.90
N ASP A 68 7.06 0.16 -8.94
CA ASP A 68 8.08 -0.88 -8.87
C ASP A 68 9.26 -0.41 -7.99
N THR A 69 9.69 0.86 -8.10
CA THR A 69 10.65 1.47 -7.16
C THR A 69 10.15 1.47 -5.73
N ALA A 70 8.86 1.77 -5.49
CA ALA A 70 8.29 1.68 -4.14
C ALA A 70 8.42 0.28 -3.54
N ILE A 71 8.23 -0.76 -4.35
CA ILE A 71 8.37 -2.15 -3.91
C ILE A 71 9.82 -2.47 -3.57
N ASP A 72 10.77 -2.01 -4.39
CA ASP A 72 12.19 -2.22 -4.12
C ASP A 72 12.61 -1.50 -2.83
N CYS A 73 12.14 -0.27 -2.62
CA CYS A 73 12.35 0.45 -1.37
C CYS A 73 11.71 -0.26 -0.16
N LEU A 74 10.49 -0.79 -0.29
CA LEU A 74 9.84 -1.54 0.78
C LEU A 74 10.61 -2.82 1.14
N LYS A 75 11.12 -3.54 0.13
CA LYS A 75 11.93 -4.75 0.34
C LYS A 75 13.30 -4.47 0.91
N ALA A 76 13.88 -3.31 0.63
CA ALA A 76 15.17 -2.90 1.19
C ALA A 76 15.05 -2.32 2.60
N HIS A 77 13.88 -1.81 2.98
CA HIS A 77 13.69 -1.14 4.25
C HIS A 77 13.44 -2.16 5.38
N PRO A 78 14.29 -2.25 6.41
CA PRO A 78 14.22 -3.29 7.44
C PRO A 78 12.86 -3.35 8.16
N ALA A 79 12.26 -2.18 8.43
CA ALA A 79 10.95 -2.08 9.06
C ALA A 79 9.76 -2.36 8.13
N ALA A 80 9.99 -2.55 6.83
CA ALA A 80 8.96 -2.82 5.82
C ALA A 80 9.12 -4.21 5.15
N CYS A 81 10.21 -4.93 5.43
CA CYS A 81 10.49 -6.25 4.86
C CYS A 81 9.39 -7.29 5.13
N SER A 82 8.63 -7.17 6.22
CA SER A 82 7.54 -8.09 6.57
C SER A 82 6.17 -7.66 6.06
N LEU A 83 6.05 -6.54 5.34
CA LEU A 83 4.75 -6.05 4.89
C LEU A 83 4.19 -6.92 3.77
N ILE A 84 2.93 -7.32 3.94
CA ILE A 84 2.17 -8.03 2.92
C ILE A 84 1.73 -7.01 1.87
N PHE A 85 2.06 -7.25 0.61
CA PHE A 85 1.60 -6.40 -0.48
C PHE A 85 1.27 -7.16 -1.76
N MET A 86 0.40 -6.58 -2.59
CA MET A 86 0.01 -7.11 -3.90
C MET A 86 -0.08 -6.00 -4.95
N LYS A 87 0.55 -6.21 -6.11
CA LYS A 87 0.42 -5.30 -7.26
C LYS A 87 -1.02 -5.32 -7.75
N THR A 88 -1.64 -4.14 -7.86
CA THR A 88 -2.98 -3.99 -8.43
C THR A 88 -3.00 -2.94 -9.51
N ARG A 89 -3.96 -3.05 -10.44
CA ARG A 89 -4.23 -2.00 -11.44
C ARG A 89 -5.73 -1.77 -11.48
N LYS A 90 -6.12 -0.50 -11.56
CA LYS A 90 -7.53 -0.13 -11.72
C LYS A 90 -7.69 0.76 -12.94
N ARG A 91 -8.75 0.54 -13.71
CA ARG A 91 -9.10 1.45 -14.81
C ARG A 91 -9.28 2.86 -14.25
N LYS A 92 -8.65 3.86 -14.87
CA LYS A 92 -8.94 5.27 -14.55
C LYS A 92 -10.38 5.54 -14.96
N SER A 93 -11.15 6.19 -14.09
CA SER A 93 -12.51 6.61 -14.41
C SER A 93 -12.42 7.77 -15.40
N ALA A 94 -13.33 7.81 -16.38
CA ALA A 94 -13.39 8.87 -17.38
C ALA A 94 -13.72 10.24 -16.77
N SER A 95 -14.34 10.30 -15.58
CA SER A 95 -14.88 11.54 -14.99
C SER A 95 -14.11 12.09 -13.79
N GLY A 96 -12.98 11.50 -13.38
CA GLY A 96 -12.40 11.80 -12.07
C GLY A 96 -10.94 12.24 -12.08
N LYS A 97 -10.67 13.47 -11.63
CA LYS A 97 -9.40 13.86 -10.98
C LYS A 97 -9.19 13.01 -9.71
N ARG A 98 -8.83 11.74 -9.85
CA ARG A 98 -8.45 10.92 -8.69
C ARG A 98 -7.09 11.39 -8.21
N LYS A 99 -7.03 11.79 -6.93
CA LYS A 99 -5.79 12.21 -6.26
C LYS A 99 -4.72 11.12 -6.45
N GLN A 100 -3.62 11.53 -7.09
CA GLN A 100 -2.39 10.78 -7.27
C GLN A 100 -1.66 10.67 -5.92
N CYS A 101 -0.77 9.68 -5.76
CA CYS A 101 -0.04 9.42 -4.51
C CYS A 101 -0.95 9.42 -3.27
N PHE A 102 -2.09 8.74 -3.38
CA PHE A 102 -3.11 8.70 -2.33
C PHE A 102 -3.27 7.29 -1.79
N ALA A 103 -3.18 7.16 -0.46
CA ALA A 103 -3.57 5.97 0.26
C ALA A 103 -5.08 6.03 0.61
N GLY A 104 -5.78 4.90 0.49
CA GLY A 104 -7.18 4.84 0.90
C GLY A 104 -7.77 3.45 0.87
N LYS A 105 -9.03 3.33 1.30
CA LYS A 105 -9.74 2.05 1.37
C LYS A 105 -9.74 1.33 0.01
N PRO A 106 -9.34 0.06 -0.05
CA PRO A 106 -9.26 -0.67 -1.30
C PRO A 106 -10.66 -1.07 -1.78
N ARG A 107 -11.03 -0.64 -3.00
CA ARG A 107 -12.20 -1.18 -3.72
C ARG A 107 -11.79 -2.37 -4.57
N LEU A 108 -11.90 -3.59 -4.04
CA LEU A 108 -11.48 -4.82 -4.72
C LEU A 108 -12.67 -5.47 -5.44
N SER A 109 -12.41 -6.10 -6.60
CA SER A 109 -13.37 -7.04 -7.19
C SER A 109 -13.45 -8.31 -6.32
N LYS A 110 -14.48 -9.13 -6.51
CA LYS A 110 -14.64 -10.39 -5.75
C LYS A 110 -13.40 -11.28 -5.90
N ALA A 111 -12.89 -11.47 -7.11
CA ALA A 111 -11.69 -12.24 -7.37
C ALA A 111 -10.44 -11.69 -6.66
N LEU A 112 -10.21 -10.36 -6.74
CA LEU A 112 -9.09 -9.72 -6.04
C LEU A 112 -9.21 -9.80 -4.53
N LYS A 113 -10.44 -9.75 -3.99
CA LYS A 113 -10.69 -9.89 -2.55
C LYS A 113 -10.30 -11.30 -2.08
N ILE A 114 -10.66 -12.34 -2.83
CA ILE A 114 -10.30 -13.73 -2.50
C ILE A 114 -8.79 -13.91 -2.51
N GLN A 115 -8.11 -13.47 -3.57
CA GLN A 115 -6.64 -13.51 -3.65
C GLN A 115 -5.97 -12.76 -2.50
N TRP A 116 -6.50 -11.58 -2.16
CA TRP A 116 -5.98 -10.80 -1.06
C TRP A 116 -6.18 -11.46 0.31
N GLN A 117 -7.35 -12.04 0.56
CA GLN A 117 -7.62 -12.77 1.79
C GLN A 117 -6.72 -14.00 1.92
N ALA A 118 -6.45 -14.71 0.83
CA ALA A 118 -5.51 -15.84 0.82
C ALA A 118 -4.09 -15.39 1.22
N LEU A 119 -3.60 -14.29 0.66
CA LEU A 119 -2.29 -13.72 1.03
C LEU A 119 -2.21 -13.29 2.50
N LEU A 120 -3.26 -12.63 3.01
CA LEU A 120 -3.32 -12.24 4.43
C LEU A 120 -3.34 -13.46 5.37
N SER A 121 -4.01 -14.54 4.95
CA SER A 121 -4.13 -15.77 5.75
C SER A 121 -2.82 -16.57 5.75
N GLN A 122 -2.02 -16.51 4.69
CA GLN A 122 -0.72 -17.19 4.64
C GLN A 122 0.34 -16.52 5.53
N SER A 123 0.27 -15.20 5.69
CA SER A 123 1.18 -14.45 6.56
C SER A 123 0.95 -14.74 8.04
N SER A 124 -0.31 -14.86 8.45
CA SER A 124 -0.71 -15.13 9.85
C SER A 124 -0.43 -16.58 10.29
N VAL A 125 -0.28 -17.52 9.36
CA VAL A 125 0.04 -18.93 9.67
C VAL A 125 1.52 -19.14 9.99
N ASN A 126 2.42 -18.24 9.57
CA ASN A 126 3.84 -18.36 9.86
C ASN A 126 4.22 -17.99 11.32
N GLU A 127 3.28 -17.48 12.14
CA GLU A 127 3.51 -17.25 13.57
C GLU A 127 3.11 -18.45 14.46
N ILE A 128 2.47 -19.50 13.93
CA ILE A 128 1.97 -20.64 14.74
C ILE A 128 2.94 -21.85 14.72
N ILE A 129 3.99 -21.82 13.91
CA ILE A 129 4.88 -22.99 13.69
C ILE A 129 6.26 -22.86 14.42
N HIS A 130 6.47 -21.84 15.25
CA HIS A 130 7.73 -21.71 16.02
C HIS A 130 7.52 -21.68 17.54
#